data_AF-A0AAX2JEH1-F1
#
_entry.id   AF-A0AAX2JEH1-F1
#
_cell.length_a   1.000
_cell.length_b   1.000
_cell.length_c   1.000
_cell.angle_alpha   90.00
_cell.angle_beta   90.00
_cell.angle_gamma   90.00
#
_symmetry.space_group_name_H-M   'P 1'
#
loop_
_entity.id
_entity.type
_entity.pdbx_description
1 polymer ?
#
loop_
_entity_poly.entity_id
_entity_poly.type
_entity_poly.pdbx_seq_one_letter_code
_entity_poly.pdbx_strand_id
1 'polypeptide(L)' 'MTEEEFIRFYKKRNNSKSHKEVREKIDLFWNVLLKALDEDKKVIFKNWGVFEKRERKARKVLVPM' A
#
# COMPACT_ATOMS: atom_id res chain seq x y z
N MET A 1 7.77 13.32 0.12
CA MET A 1 7.22 12.36 1.09
C MET A 1 7.90 11.03 0.87
N THR A 2 8.97 10.79 1.62
CA THR A 2 9.61 9.47 1.71
C THR A 2 8.81 8.56 2.65
N GLU A 3 9.07 7.26 2.64
CA GLU A 3 8.44 6.32 3.57
C GLU A 3 8.70 6.70 5.04
N GLU A 4 9.91 7.16 5.33
CA GLU A 4 10.30 7.60 6.68
C GLU A 4 9.57 8.88 7.12
N GLU A 5 9.42 9.85 6.22
CA GLU A 5 8.60 11.05 6.44
C GLU A 5 7.12 10.68 6.68
N PHE A 6 6.61 9.72 5.94
CA PHE A 6 5.24 9.22 6.10
C PHE A 6 5.04 8.55 7.46
N ILE A 7 5.95 7.67 7.89
CA ILE A 7 5.92 7.01 9.21
C ILE A 7 5.93 8.07 10.32
N ARG A 8 6.79 9.09 10.21
CA ARG A 8 6.85 10.19 11.18
C ARG A 8 5.56 10.99 11.23
N PHE A 9 4.96 11.28 10.07
CA PHE A 9 3.68 11.97 9.98
C PHE A 9 2.52 11.14 10.56
N TYR A 10 2.44 9.86 10.22
CA TYR A 10 1.43 8.93 10.71
C TYR A 10 1.52 8.78 12.23
N LYS A 11 2.73 8.65 12.78
CA LYS A 11 2.96 8.62 14.22
C LYS A 11 2.42 9.87 14.91
N LYS A 12 2.77 11.06 14.39
CA LYS A 12 2.34 12.35 14.94
C LYS A 12 0.82 12.51 14.89
N ARG A 13 0.19 12.08 13.80
CA ARG A 13 -1.27 12.18 13.60
C ARG A 13 -2.06 11.21 14.49
N ASN A 14 -1.53 10.00 14.71
CA ASN A 14 -2.19 8.97 15.50
C ASN A 14 -1.73 8.91 16.97
N ASN A 15 -0.93 9.90 17.40
CA ASN A 15 -0.36 10.00 18.75
C ASN A 15 0.27 8.69 19.27
N SER A 16 0.88 7.93 18.37
CA SER A 16 1.42 6.60 18.70
C SER A 16 2.78 6.74 19.37
N LYS A 17 3.04 5.89 20.37
CA LYS A 17 4.23 6.03 21.22
C LYS A 17 5.50 5.52 20.51
N SER A 18 5.39 4.41 19.77
CA SER A 18 6.52 3.73 19.15
C SER A 18 6.55 3.79 17.63
N HIS A 19 7.75 3.89 17.03
CA HIS A 19 7.94 3.75 15.58
C HIS A 19 7.66 2.31 15.12
N LYS A 20 7.93 1.33 15.99
CA LYS A 20 7.72 -0.08 15.71
C LYS A 20 6.23 -0.39 15.55
N GLU A 21 5.40 0.07 16.47
CA GLU A 21 3.94 -0.11 16.42
C GLU A 21 3.32 0.51 15.17
N VAL A 22 3.82 1.67 14.75
CA VAL A 22 3.35 2.34 13.53
C VAL A 22 3.69 1.51 12.30
N ARG A 23 4.92 0.99 12.24
CA ARG A 23 5.36 0.14 11.13
C ARG A 23 4.55 -1.15 11.05
N GLU A 24 4.36 -1.83 12.17
CA GLU A 24 3.54 -3.05 12.26
C GLU A 24 2.09 -2.82 11.80
N LYS A 25 1.48 -1.69 12.14
CA LYS A 25 0.13 -1.33 11.65
C LYS A 25 0.09 -1.09 10.15
N ILE A 26 1.11 -0.42 9.61
CA ILE A 26 1.22 -0.18 8.17
C ILE A 26 1.44 -1.50 7.44
N ASP A 27 2.31 -2.36 7.96
CA ASP A 27 2.58 -3.69 7.38
C ASP A 27 1.33 -4.58 7.41
N LEU A 28 0.58 -4.56 8.53
CA LEU A 28 -0.69 -5.26 8.63
C LEU A 28 -1.69 -4.77 7.58
N PHE A 29 -1.80 -3.45 7.40
CA PHE A 29 -2.67 -2.86 6.39
C PHE A 29 -2.30 -3.36 4.98
N TRP A 30 -1.02 -3.33 4.61
CA TRP A 30 -0.56 -3.81 3.31
C TRP A 30 -0.81 -5.30 3.12
N ASN A 31 -0.54 -6.12 4.13
CA ASN A 31 -0.79 -7.56 4.08
C ASN A 31 -2.27 -7.89 3.85
N VAL A 32 -3.17 -7.19 4.55
CA VAL A 32 -4.62 -7.38 4.38
C VAL A 32 -5.07 -6.90 3.01
N LEU A 33 -4.57 -5.74 2.54
CA LEU A 33 -4.92 -5.22 1.23
C LEU A 33 -4.49 -6.17 0.10
N LEU A 34 -3.27 -6.69 0.16
CA LEU A 34 -2.75 -7.64 -0.83
C LEU A 34 -3.55 -8.93 -0.84
N LYS A 35 -3.87 -9.48 0.35
CA LYS A 35 -4.70 -10.68 0.46
C LYS A 35 -6.09 -10.47 -0.13
N ALA A 36 -6.74 -9.35 0.19
CA ALA A 36 -8.05 -9.01 -0.37
C ALA A 36 -8.01 -8.80 -1.90
N LEU A 37 -6.92 -8.23 -2.42
CA LEU A 37 -6.73 -8.08 -3.88
C LEU A 37 -6.48 -9.41 -4.58
N ASP A 38 -5.86 -10.39 -3.93
CA ASP A 38 -5.67 -11.71 -4.49
C ASP A 38 -6.98 -12.52 -4.51
N GLU A 39 -7.83 -12.37 -3.48
CA GLU A 39 -9.13 -13.05 -3.41
C GLU A 39 -10.18 -12.41 -4.34
N ASP A 40 -10.40 -11.09 -4.24
CA ASP A 40 -11.53 -10.40 -4.88
C ASP A 40 -11.15 -9.63 -6.15
N LYS A 41 -9.86 -9.62 -6.53
CA LYS A 41 -9.26 -8.88 -7.67
C LYS A 41 -9.46 -7.35 -7.64
N LYS A 42 -10.31 -6.83 -6.76
CA LYS A 42 -10.68 -5.43 -6.64
C LYS A 42 -11.05 -5.06 -5.20
N VAL A 43 -10.44 -4.00 -4.68
CA VAL A 43 -10.74 -3.44 -3.36
C VAL A 43 -11.11 -1.97 -3.51
N ILE A 44 -12.28 -1.58 -2.99
CA ILE A 44 -12.79 -0.21 -3.05
C ILE A 44 -12.71 0.43 -1.67
N PHE A 45 -12.00 1.54 -1.56
CA PHE A 45 -12.04 2.40 -0.40
C PHE A 45 -12.88 3.64 -0.71
N LYS A 46 -14.06 3.72 -0.09
CA LYS A 46 -14.98 4.86 -0.25
C LYS A 46 -14.25 6.17 0.07
N ASN A 47 -14.33 7.14 -0.83
CA ASN A 47 -13.69 8.46 -0.74
C ASN A 47 -12.15 8.46 -0.75
N TRP A 48 -11.50 7.35 -1.12
CA TRP A 48 -10.04 7.29 -1.22
C TRP A 48 -9.57 6.78 -2.58
N GLY A 49 -10.04 5.62 -3.01
CA GLY A 49 -9.61 5.05 -4.28
C GLY A 49 -10.04 3.61 -4.50
N VAL A 50 -9.72 3.10 -5.68
CA VAL A 50 -10.03 1.73 -6.09
C VAL A 50 -8.72 1.06 -6.50
N PHE A 51 -8.46 -0.11 -5.93
CA PHE A 51 -7.31 -0.95 -6.25
C PHE A 51 -7.82 -2.16 -7.05
N GLU A 52 -7.20 -2.46 -8.18
CA GLU A 52 -7.59 -3.56 -9.07
C GLU A 52 -6.36 -4.29 -9.56
N LYS A 53 -6.41 -5.63 -9.54
CA LYS A 53 -5.42 -6.46 -10.21
C LYS A 53 -5.77 -6.54 -11.69
N ARG A 54 -4.96 -5.91 -12.53
CA ARG A 54 -5.14 -5.90 -14.00
C ARG A 54 -4.15 -6.82 -14.67
N GLU A 55 -4.68 -7.81 -15.38
CA GLU A 55 -3.88 -8.62 -16.29
C GLU A 55 -3.45 -7.77 -17.49
N ARG A 56 -2.17 -7.83 -17.84
CA ARG A 56 -1.62 -7.17 -19.03
C ARG A 56 -1.12 -8.21 -20.02
N LYS A 57 -1.43 -7.99 -21.30
CA LYS A 57 -0.93 -8.82 -22.39
C LYS A 57 0.60 -8.67 -22.50
N ALA A 58 1.25 -9.74 -22.94
CA ALA A 58 2.67 -9.72 -23.27
C ALA A 58 2.94 -8.64 -24.33
N ARG A 59 4.00 -7.85 -24.11
CA ARG A 59 4.44 -6.80 -25.05
C ARG A 59 5.96 -6.85 -25.17
N LYS A 60 6.48 -6.50 -26.35
CA LYS A 60 7.92 -6.32 -26.54
C LYS A 60 8.38 -5.14 -25.68
N VAL A 61 9.43 -5.34 -24.89
CA VAL A 61 10.08 -4.32 -24.05
C VAL A 61 11.41 -3.97 -24.72
N LEU A 62 11.59 -2.71 -25.09
CA LEU A 62 12.90 -2.17 -25.50
C LEU A 62 13.60 -1.71 -24.23
N VAL A 63 14.76 -2.30 -23.92
CA VAL A 63 15.62 -1.85 -22.82
C VAL A 63 16.43 -0.67 -23.37
N PRO A 64 16.39 0.53 -22.74
CA PRO A 64 17.23 1.64 -23.16
C PRO A 64 18.70 1.27 -22.96
N MET A 65 19.54 1.58 -23.94
CA MET A 65 20.99 1.44 -23.88
C MET A 65 21.62 2.58 -23.08
#